data_AF-A0A4Y2NH74-F1
#
_entry.id   AF-A0A4Y2NH74-F1
#
_cell.length_a   1.000
_cell.length_b   1.000
_cell.length_c   1.000
_cell.angle_alpha   90.00
_cell.angle_beta   90.00
_cell.angle_gamma   90.00
#
_symmetry.space_group_name_H-M   'P 1'
#
loop_
_entity.id
_entity.type
_entity.pdbx_description
1 polymer ?
#
loop_
_entity_poly.entity_id
_entity_poly.type
_entity_poly.pdbx_seq_one_letter_code
_entity_poly.pdbx_strand_id
1 'polypeptide(L)'
;MAVLDPHTPHQLVRDIQSLLTQNRNILVRWIKAHAGYRSNEEAETLAKKAITEGVVMRVLNPRCELKQHLQELFFKKWQNLWDNGNTGRSVHKVLKTVKLKPVFWTREEILFVTGHGPFPSFLNRFHLSDSDLCLRRSRRSHPLCDILPIDSLLAY
;
A
#
# COMPACT_ATOMS: atom_id res chain seq x y z
N MET A 1 38.75 -1.87 3.28
CA MET A 1 37.89 -0.77 3.78
C MET A 1 36.95 -0.36 2.66
N ALA A 2 35.63 -0.36 2.90
CA ALA A 2 34.61 -0.01 1.90
C ALA A 2 34.67 1.46 1.42
N VAL A 3 35.52 2.28 2.05
CA VAL A 3 35.64 3.73 1.80
C VAL A 3 36.16 4.04 0.39
N LEU A 4 36.92 3.15 -0.27
CA LEU A 4 37.54 3.41 -1.58
C LEU A 4 36.90 2.60 -2.72
N ASP A 5 35.61 2.27 -2.65
CA ASP A 5 34.93 1.63 -3.79
C ASP A 5 34.84 2.62 -4.98
N PRO A 6 35.55 2.35 -6.10
CA PRO A 6 35.59 3.24 -7.26
C PRO A 6 34.26 3.29 -8.03
N HIS A 7 33.32 2.38 -7.76
CA HIS A 7 32.06 2.27 -8.48
C HIS A 7 30.89 3.04 -7.85
N THR A 8 31.14 3.84 -6.81
CA THR A 8 30.05 4.61 -6.17
C THR A 8 29.46 5.64 -7.14
N PRO A 9 28.13 5.65 -7.38
CA PRO A 9 27.51 6.58 -8.33
C PRO A 9 27.24 7.97 -7.73
N HIS A 10 27.23 8.12 -6.41
CA HIS A 10 26.84 9.36 -5.73
C HIS A 10 27.99 10.38 -5.68
N GLN A 11 27.78 11.58 -6.22
CA GLN A 11 28.82 12.61 -6.37
C GLN A 11 29.49 12.98 -5.04
N LEU A 12 28.70 13.25 -3.98
CA LEU A 12 29.24 13.57 -2.65
C LEU A 12 30.22 12.51 -2.13
N VAL A 13 29.93 11.23 -2.38
CA VAL A 13 30.79 10.14 -1.90
C VAL A 13 32.11 10.14 -2.67
N ARG A 14 32.08 10.40 -3.98
CA ARG A 14 33.29 10.56 -4.81
C ARG A 14 34.14 11.75 -4.35
N ASP A 15 33.50 12.86 -4.00
CA ASP A 15 34.20 14.05 -3.52
C ASP A 15 34.93 13.75 -2.18
N ILE A 16 34.24 13.09 -1.24
CA ILE A 16 34.83 12.64 0.03
C ILE A 16 35.98 11.64 -0.21
N GLN A 17 35.79 10.67 -1.11
CA GLN A 17 36.81 9.69 -1.48
C GLN A 17 38.07 10.35 -2.05
N SER A 18 37.88 11.35 -2.94
CA SER A 18 38.97 12.13 -3.52
C SER A 18 39.75 12.88 -2.43
N LEU A 19 39.04 13.56 -1.53
CA LEU A 19 39.65 14.30 -0.41
C LEU A 19 40.47 13.39 0.52
N LEU A 20 39.95 12.20 0.86
CA LEU A 20 40.66 11.24 1.69
C LEU A 20 41.88 10.64 0.98
N THR A 21 41.81 10.43 -0.33
CA THR A 21 42.92 9.89 -1.12
C THR A 21 44.06 10.91 -1.29
N GLN A 22 43.72 12.19 -1.44
CA GLN A 22 44.68 13.29 -1.53
C GLN A 22 45.40 13.55 -0.19
N ASN A 23 44.72 13.31 0.93
CA ASN A 23 45.24 13.62 2.28
C ASN A 23 45.57 12.35 3.08
N ARG A 24 46.80 11.83 2.91
CA ARG A 24 47.23 10.57 3.55
C ARG A 24 47.41 10.61 5.07
N ASN A 25 47.38 11.80 5.68
CA ASN A 25 47.57 11.98 7.14
C ASN A 25 46.25 12.03 7.93
N ILE A 26 45.13 11.66 7.32
CA ILE A 26 43.82 11.65 7.98
C ILE A 26 43.53 10.24 8.49
N LEU A 27 43.32 10.10 9.79
CA LEU A 27 42.90 8.86 10.41
C LEU A 27 41.40 8.89 10.71
N VAL A 28 40.64 8.00 10.06
CA VAL A 28 39.20 7.85 10.29
C VAL A 28 38.97 6.75 11.33
N ARG A 29 38.26 7.08 12.41
CA ARG A 29 37.85 6.14 13.46
C ARG A 29 36.37 6.28 13.73
N TRP A 30 35.72 5.15 14.02
CA TRP A 30 34.36 5.16 14.54
C TRP A 30 34.36 5.40 16.05
N ILE A 31 33.50 6.29 16.52
CA ILE A 31 33.28 6.57 17.93
C ILE A 31 31.77 6.48 18.19
N LYS A 32 31.40 5.95 19.36
CA LYS A 32 30.00 5.78 19.76
C LYS A 32 29.38 7.13 20.10
N ALA A 33 28.18 7.40 19.57
CA ALA A 33 27.38 8.57 19.92
C ALA A 33 26.82 8.45 21.36
N HIS A 34 26.60 9.59 22.03
CA HIS A 34 26.02 9.68 23.38
C HIS A 34 26.76 8.89 24.46
N ALA A 35 28.07 8.78 24.31
CA ALA A 35 28.94 8.09 25.27
C ALA A 35 29.66 9.07 26.20
N GLY A 36 29.36 10.38 26.11
CA GLY A 36 29.97 11.41 26.95
C GLY A 36 31.34 11.89 26.47
N TYR A 37 31.74 11.56 25.24
CA TYR A 37 32.96 12.08 24.64
C TYR A 37 32.79 13.56 24.28
N ARG A 38 33.35 14.45 25.10
CA ARG A 38 33.17 15.91 25.00
C ARG A 38 33.19 16.45 23.56
N SER A 39 34.22 16.17 22.77
CA SER A 39 34.32 16.67 21.39
C SER A 39 33.24 16.13 20.45
N ASN A 40 32.79 14.89 20.65
CA ASN A 40 31.71 14.30 19.86
C ASN A 40 30.35 14.91 20.25
N GLU A 41 30.10 15.10 21.55
CA GLU A 41 28.89 15.75 22.05
C GLU A 41 28.81 17.24 21.61
N GLU A 42 29.96 17.95 21.62
CA GLU A 42 30.06 19.33 21.11
C GLU A 42 29.74 19.39 19.60
N ALA A 43 30.32 18.48 18.80
CA ALA A 43 30.03 18.38 17.37
C ALA A 43 28.55 18.08 17.09
N GLU A 44 27.94 17.19 17.87
CA GLU A 44 26.51 16.87 17.76
C GLU A 44 25.62 18.06 18.15
N THR A 45 25.99 18.78 19.20
CA THR A 45 25.28 19.99 19.64
C THR A 45 25.31 21.06 18.55
N LEU A 46 26.47 21.26 17.90
CA LEU A 46 26.59 22.16 16.76
C LEU A 46 25.76 21.70 15.56
N ALA A 47 25.75 20.41 15.25
CA ALA A 47 24.93 19.86 14.18
C ALA A 47 23.42 20.09 14.43
N LYS A 48 22.95 19.88 15.67
CA LYS A 48 21.56 20.16 16.07
C LYS A 48 21.22 21.64 15.94
N LYS A 49 22.12 22.53 16.37
CA LYS A 49 21.95 23.98 16.24
C LYS A 49 21.87 24.41 14.76
N ALA A 50 22.65 23.78 13.88
CA ALA A 50 22.60 24.03 12.45
C ALA A 50 21.26 23.64 11.80
N ILE A 51 20.52 22.67 12.36
CA ILE A 51 19.18 22.32 11.86
C ILE A 51 18.19 23.47 12.11
N THR A 52 18.31 24.18 13.23
CA THR A 52 17.38 25.25 13.62
C THR A 52 17.80 26.64 13.14
N GLU A 53 19.11 26.92 13.10
CA GLU A 53 19.66 28.25 12.78
C GLU A 53 20.34 28.32 11.41
N GLY A 54 20.54 27.17 10.76
CA GLY A 54 21.21 27.10 9.46
C GLY A 54 20.35 27.57 8.29
N VAL A 55 20.99 27.64 7.12
CA VAL A 55 20.30 27.93 5.86
C VAL A 55 19.41 26.73 5.50
N VAL A 56 18.10 26.95 5.42
CA VAL A 56 17.15 25.93 5.00
C VAL A 56 17.42 25.58 3.54
N MET A 57 18.07 24.44 3.31
CA MET A 57 18.12 23.83 1.99
C MET A 57 16.77 23.20 1.67
N ARG A 58 16.09 23.72 0.64
CA ARG A 58 14.90 23.07 0.08
C ARG A 58 15.34 21.82 -0.69
N VAL A 59 15.49 20.71 0.02
CA VAL A 59 15.64 19.39 -0.58
C VAL A 59 14.26 18.95 -1.07
N LEU A 60 14.18 18.51 -2.33
CA LEU A 60 12.94 17.93 -2.86
C LEU A 60 12.61 16.67 -2.06
N ASN A 61 11.33 16.48 -1.73
CA ASN A 61 10.89 15.33 -0.95
C ASN A 61 11.42 14.03 -1.58
N PRO A 62 12.00 13.11 -0.78
CA PRO A 62 12.44 11.83 -1.28
C PRO A 62 11.32 11.13 -2.06
N ARG A 63 11.70 10.41 -3.12
CA ARG A 63 10.73 9.68 -3.96
C ARG A 63 9.80 8.76 -3.17
N CYS A 64 10.28 8.20 -2.05
CA CYS A 64 9.47 7.35 -1.18
C CYS A 64 8.30 8.12 -0.54
N GLU A 65 8.53 9.35 -0.10
CA GLU A 65 7.53 10.20 0.53
C GLU A 65 6.46 10.64 -0.49
N LEU A 66 6.88 11.03 -1.70
CA LEU A 66 5.95 11.32 -2.79
C LEU A 66 5.10 10.09 -3.14
N LYS A 67 5.72 8.92 -3.22
CA LYS A 67 5.01 7.66 -3.49
C LYS A 67 4.01 7.35 -2.38
N GLN A 68 4.37 7.56 -1.11
CA GLN A 68 3.48 7.35 0.02
C GLN A 68 2.26 8.28 -0.04
N HIS A 69 2.47 9.59 -0.23
CA HIS A 69 1.38 10.55 -0.35
C HIS A 69 0.44 10.22 -1.51
N LEU A 70 0.98 9.83 -2.66
CA LEU A 70 0.17 9.42 -3.81
C LEU A 70 -0.65 8.16 -3.50
N GLN A 71 -0.06 7.18 -2.80
CA GLN A 71 -0.78 5.98 -2.38
C GLN A 71 -1.92 6.31 -1.40
N GLU A 72 -1.68 7.18 -0.43
CA GLU A 72 -2.70 7.63 0.53
C GLU A 72 -3.87 8.32 -0.17
N LEU A 73 -3.59 9.26 -1.10
CA LEU A 73 -4.62 9.93 -1.90
C LEU A 73 -5.41 8.93 -2.75
N PHE A 74 -4.71 7.98 -3.38
CA PHE A 74 -5.33 6.93 -4.19
C PHE A 74 -6.29 6.09 -3.34
N PHE A 75 -5.82 5.57 -2.20
CA PHE A 75 -6.67 4.76 -1.31
C PHE A 75 -7.86 5.54 -0.78
N LYS A 76 -7.69 6.81 -0.40
CA LYS A 76 -8.79 7.64 0.06
C LYS A 76 -9.87 7.81 -1.00
N LYS A 77 -9.46 8.08 -2.25
CA LYS A 77 -10.39 8.24 -3.37
C LYS A 77 -11.12 6.92 -3.68
N TRP A 78 -10.39 5.81 -3.73
CA TRP A 78 -10.97 4.50 -4.00
C TRP A 78 -11.90 4.03 -2.90
N GLN A 79 -11.54 4.26 -1.64
CA GLN A 79 -12.38 3.91 -0.50
C GLN A 79 -13.69 4.71 -0.54
N ASN A 80 -13.64 6.01 -0.86
CA ASN A 80 -14.85 6.82 -1.00
C ASN A 80 -15.78 6.28 -2.11
N LEU A 81 -15.23 5.95 -3.28
CA LEU A 81 -16.00 5.32 -4.36
C LEU A 81 -16.55 3.95 -3.94
N TRP A 82 -15.78 3.19 -3.16
CA TRP A 82 -16.17 1.87 -2.69
C TRP A 82 -17.32 1.93 -1.69
N ASP A 83 -17.31 2.90 -0.77
CA ASP A 83 -18.34 3.08 0.25
C ASP A 83 -19.63 3.68 -0.33
N ASN A 84 -19.51 4.64 -1.23
CA ASN A 84 -20.65 5.40 -1.75
C ASN A 84 -21.20 4.88 -3.10
N GLY A 85 -20.46 3.99 -3.78
CA GLY A 85 -20.89 3.41 -5.05
C GLY A 85 -22.06 2.44 -4.89
N ASN A 86 -22.83 2.21 -5.96
CA ASN A 86 -23.94 1.26 -5.95
C ASN A 86 -23.57 -0.12 -6.56
N THR A 87 -22.41 -0.23 -7.20
CA THR A 87 -21.95 -1.49 -7.80
C THR A 87 -21.25 -2.37 -6.75
N GLY A 88 -21.39 -3.70 -6.87
CA GLY A 88 -20.65 -4.66 -6.05
C GLY A 88 -20.99 -4.63 -4.55
N ARG A 89 -22.22 -4.24 -4.18
CA ARG A 89 -22.63 -4.11 -2.76
C ARG A 89 -22.56 -5.43 -2.00
N SER A 90 -22.80 -6.56 -2.65
CA SER A 90 -22.62 -7.88 -2.04
C SER A 90 -21.15 -8.12 -1.62
N VAL A 91 -20.20 -7.72 -2.46
CA VAL A 91 -18.76 -7.78 -2.16
C VAL A 91 -18.39 -6.77 -1.08
N HIS A 92 -18.94 -5.55 -1.09
CA HIS A 92 -18.71 -4.52 -0.05
C HIS A 92 -19.12 -4.99 1.36
N LYS A 93 -20.23 -5.73 1.47
CA LYS A 93 -20.68 -6.32 2.75
C LYS A 93 -19.61 -7.21 3.40
N VAL A 94 -18.80 -7.90 2.59
CA VAL A 94 -17.72 -8.79 3.06
C VAL A 94 -16.37 -8.04 3.15
N LEU A 95 -16.04 -7.25 2.13
CA LEU A 95 -14.80 -6.49 2.01
C LEU A 95 -15.09 -5.00 2.07
N LYS A 96 -15.15 -4.45 3.29
CA LYS A 96 -15.45 -3.02 3.50
C LYS A 96 -14.29 -2.08 3.12
N THR A 97 -13.07 -2.60 3.07
CA THR A 97 -11.87 -1.76 2.87
C THR A 97 -11.13 -2.14 1.60
N VAL A 98 -10.78 -1.15 0.79
CA VAL A 98 -9.96 -1.31 -0.40
C VAL A 98 -8.53 -1.65 0.01
N LYS A 99 -7.97 -2.71 -0.57
CA LYS A 99 -6.60 -3.18 -0.33
C LYS A 99 -5.94 -3.53 -1.66
N LEU A 100 -4.63 -3.29 -1.77
CA LEU A 100 -3.85 -3.69 -2.95
C LEU A 100 -3.57 -5.20 -2.98
N LYS A 101 -3.53 -5.85 -1.81
CA LYS A 101 -3.32 -7.29 -1.74
C LYS A 101 -4.60 -8.00 -2.15
N PRO A 102 -4.53 -8.98 -3.06
CA PRO A 102 -5.69 -9.79 -3.39
C PRO A 102 -6.17 -10.54 -2.15
N VAL A 103 -7.47 -10.78 -2.09
CA VAL A 103 -8.06 -11.64 -1.08
C VAL A 103 -7.98 -13.07 -1.61
N PHE A 104 -7.51 -13.99 -0.77
CA PHE A 104 -7.43 -15.40 -1.12
C PHE A 104 -8.81 -16.06 -0.98
N TRP A 105 -9.65 -15.84 -1.98
CA TRP A 105 -10.93 -16.53 -2.12
C TRP A 105 -10.81 -17.68 -3.11
N THR A 106 -11.46 -18.79 -2.77
CA THR A 106 -11.74 -19.88 -3.71
C THR A 106 -12.67 -19.39 -4.81
N ARG A 107 -12.73 -20.15 -5.91
CA ARG A 107 -13.62 -19.84 -7.04
C ARG A 107 -15.08 -19.81 -6.58
N GLU A 108 -15.46 -20.74 -5.71
CA GLU A 108 -16.80 -20.89 -5.17
C GLU A 108 -17.21 -19.69 -4.30
N GLU A 109 -16.30 -19.19 -3.47
CA GLU A 109 -16.50 -17.99 -2.66
C GLU A 109 -16.64 -16.73 -3.53
N ILE A 110 -15.81 -16.59 -4.57
CA ILE A 110 -15.91 -15.47 -5.52
C ILE A 110 -17.29 -15.49 -6.19
N LEU A 111 -17.69 -16.63 -6.74
CA LEU A 111 -18.99 -16.82 -7.39
C LEU A 111 -20.14 -16.49 -6.44
N PHE A 112 -20.09 -17.03 -5.22
CA PHE A 112 -21.10 -16.79 -4.21
C PHE A 112 -21.22 -15.31 -3.81
N VAL A 113 -20.11 -14.65 -3.44
CA VAL A 113 -20.14 -13.26 -2.95
C VAL A 113 -20.51 -12.28 -4.06
N THR A 114 -20.08 -12.54 -5.29
CA THR A 114 -20.44 -11.70 -6.45
C THR A 114 -21.84 -11.98 -6.98
N GLY A 115 -22.48 -13.07 -6.55
CA GLY A 115 -23.74 -13.54 -7.11
C GLY A 115 -23.60 -14.05 -8.55
N HIS A 116 -22.38 -14.42 -8.97
CA HIS A 116 -22.11 -15.02 -10.28
C HIS A 116 -22.21 -16.55 -10.20
N GLY A 117 -22.71 -17.19 -11.25
CA GLY A 117 -22.76 -18.65 -11.35
C GLY A 117 -24.17 -19.21 -11.51
N PRO A 118 -24.44 -20.46 -11.15
CA PRO A 118 -25.73 -21.12 -11.39
C PRO A 118 -26.81 -20.68 -10.39
N PHE A 119 -26.83 -19.38 -10.04
CA PHE A 119 -27.86 -18.80 -9.19
C PHE A 119 -29.06 -18.38 -10.06
N PRO A 120 -30.31 -18.69 -9.66
CA PRO A 120 -31.49 -18.31 -10.43
C PRO A 120 -31.55 -16.82 -10.79
N SER A 121 -31.19 -15.94 -9.85
CA SER A 121 -31.12 -14.50 -10.07
C SER A 121 -30.09 -14.10 -11.14
N PHE A 122 -28.94 -14.76 -11.19
CA PHE A 122 -27.93 -14.54 -12.22
C PHE A 122 -28.41 -15.05 -13.57
N LEU A 123 -28.90 -16.29 -13.64
CA LEU A 123 -29.36 -16.89 -14.89
C LEU A 123 -30.53 -16.13 -15.50
N ASN A 124 -31.50 -15.69 -14.68
CA ASN A 124 -32.64 -14.90 -15.13
C ASN A 124 -32.21 -13.53 -15.67
N ARG A 125 -31.28 -12.85 -14.99
CA ARG A 125 -30.71 -11.57 -15.46
C ARG A 125 -30.10 -11.65 -16.85
N PHE A 126 -29.50 -12.79 -17.20
CA PHE A 126 -28.89 -13.02 -18.52
C PHE A 126 -29.83 -13.74 -19.50
N HIS A 127 -31.13 -13.82 -19.19
CA HIS A 127 -32.14 -14.48 -20.01
C HIS A 127 -31.82 -15.96 -20.31
N LEU A 128 -31.12 -16.62 -19.39
CA LEU A 128 -30.83 -18.05 -19.42
C LEU A 128 -31.85 -18.89 -18.62
N SER A 129 -32.75 -18.23 -17.88
CA SER A 129 -33.83 -18.81 -17.08
C SER A 129 -35.04 -17.87 -17.06
N ASP A 130 -36.25 -18.43 -17.06
CA ASP A 130 -37.51 -17.66 -17.05
C ASP A 130 -37.91 -17.14 -15.65
N SER A 131 -37.24 -17.60 -14.59
CA SER A 131 -37.51 -17.18 -13.22
C SER A 131 -36.22 -16.96 -12.42
N ASP A 132 -36.24 -15.91 -11.59
CA ASP A 132 -35.23 -15.57 -10.58
C ASP A 132 -35.47 -16.27 -9.23
N LEU A 133 -36.59 -16.98 -9.10
CA LEU A 133 -36.96 -17.66 -7.87
C LEU A 133 -36.19 -18.97 -7.71
N CYS A 134 -35.69 -19.20 -6.50
CA CYS A 134 -35.17 -20.52 -6.15
C CYS A 134 -36.34 -21.49 -5.95
N LEU A 135 -36.64 -22.28 -6.98
CA LEU A 135 -37.62 -23.36 -6.88
C LEU A 135 -37.07 -24.43 -5.94
N ARG A 136 -37.63 -24.53 -4.72
CA ARG A 136 -37.44 -25.67 -3.81
C ARG A 136 -38.08 -26.92 -4.43
N ARG A 137 -37.43 -27.55 -5.41
CA ARG A 137 -37.79 -28.91 -5.81
C ARG A 137 -37.37 -29.84 -4.68
N SER A 138 -38.36 -30.51 -4.08
CA SER A 138 -38.19 -31.56 -3.08
C SER A 138 -37.14 -32.58 -3.58
N ARG A 139 -36.15 -32.84 -2.72
CA ARG A 139 -34.93 -33.68 -2.85
C ARG A 139 -33.68 -32.94 -3.37
N ARG A 140 -32.90 -32.45 -2.39
CA ARG A 140 -31.64 -31.68 -2.45
C ARG A 140 -31.84 -30.18 -2.62
N SER A 141 -32.27 -29.54 -1.54
CA SER A 141 -32.10 -28.11 -1.32
C SER A 141 -30.61 -27.74 -1.46
N HIS A 142 -30.26 -26.94 -2.47
CA HIS A 142 -28.97 -26.27 -2.48
C HIS A 142 -29.01 -25.19 -1.38
N PRO A 143 -28.19 -25.29 -0.33
CA PRO A 143 -28.23 -24.38 0.82
C PRO A 143 -27.84 -22.93 0.50
N LEU A 144 -27.51 -22.63 -0.76
CA LEU A 144 -26.98 -21.35 -1.22
C LEU A 144 -28.07 -20.34 -1.63
N CYS A 145 -29.33 -20.78 -1.77
CA CYS A 145 -30.42 -19.89 -2.19
C CYS A 145 -30.94 -18.96 -1.09
N ASP A 146 -30.70 -19.28 0.18
CA ASP A 146 -31.36 -18.62 1.32
C ASP A 146 -30.53 -17.45 1.91
N ILE A 147 -29.39 -17.06 1.32
CA ILE A 147 -28.41 -16.17 1.99
C ILE A 147 -28.43 -14.70 1.49
N LEU A 148 -29.04 -14.37 0.35
CA LEU A 148 -29.04 -12.97 -0.13
C LEU A 148 -30.45 -12.46 -0.49
N PRO A 149 -30.96 -11.41 0.17
CA PRO A 149 -32.19 -10.74 -0.24
C PRO A 149 -32.03 -10.07 -1.60
N ILE A 150 -33.17 -9.97 -2.30
CA ILE A 150 -33.41 -9.59 -3.70
C ILE A 150 -32.97 -8.16 -4.09
N ASP A 151 -32.35 -7.38 -3.20
CA ASP A 151 -31.91 -6.02 -3.54
C ASP A 151 -30.48 -6.03 -4.11
N SER A 152 -30.37 -6.57 -5.33
CA SER A 152 -29.29 -6.26 -6.27
C SER A 152 -29.87 -5.53 -7.47
N LEU A 153 -30.66 -4.48 -7.20
CA LEU A 153 -31.10 -3.52 -8.21
C LEU A 153 -29.98 -2.50 -8.45
N LEU A 154 -29.67 -2.35 -9.73
CA LEU A 154 -28.75 -1.40 -10.38
C LEU A 154 -27.26 -1.76 -10.38
N ALA A 155 -26.85 -2.41 -11.47
CA ALA A 155 -25.58 -2.15 -12.13
C ALA A 155 -25.74 -2.26 -13.66
N TYR A 156 -26.51 -1.33 -14.23
CA TYR A 156 -26.17 -0.50 -15.40
C TYR A 156 -26.84 0.85 -15.20
#